data_AF-A0A800IHS0-F1
#
_entry.id   AF-A0A800IHS0-F1
#
_cell.length_a   1.000
_cell.length_b   1.000
_cell.length_c   1.000
_cell.angle_alpha   90.00
_cell.angle_beta   90.00
_cell.angle_gamma   90.00
#
_symmetry.space_group_name_H-M   'P 1'
#
loop_
_entity.id
_entity.type
_entity.pdbx_description
1 polymer ?
#
loop_
_entity_poly.entity_id
_entity_poly.type
_entity_poly.pdbx_seq_one_letter_code
_entity_poly.pdbx_strand_id
1 'polypeptide(L)' 'MSQRLKSSLAVGVLTLLGKLPLRWLHRISNALIFLLLIFPNQSHRQTKINIERCFPELNPTHKANLVRQSLRHTLYAAL' A
#
# COMPACT_ATOMS: atom_id res chain seq x y z
N MET A 1 -3.10 19.09 -26.65
CA MET A 1 -2.49 17.74 -26.63
C MET A 1 -3.30 16.81 -27.54
N SER A 2 -2.72 16.33 -28.65
CA SER A 2 -3.42 15.51 -29.65
C SER A 2 -3.91 14.16 -29.07
N GLN A 3 -5.08 13.68 -29.51
CA GLN A 3 -5.66 12.37 -29.13
C GLN A 3 -4.65 11.23 -29.29
N ARG A 4 -3.85 11.27 -30.37
CA ARG A 4 -2.82 10.26 -30.69
C ARG A 4 -1.69 10.22 -29.66
N LEU A 5 -1.31 11.36 -29.10
CA LEU A 5 -0.27 11.44 -28.08
C LEU A 5 -0.74 10.81 -26.76
N LYS A 6 -2.00 11.02 -26.38
CA LYS A 6 -2.61 10.36 -25.21
C LYS A 6 -2.64 8.84 -25.38
N SER A 7 -3.07 8.36 -26.53
CA SER A 7 -3.11 6.92 -26.83
C SER A 7 -1.72 6.30 -26.82
N SER A 8 -0.74 6.95 -27.46
CA SER A 8 0.65 6.46 -27.47
C SER A 8 1.26 6.43 -26.08
N LEU A 9 0.96 7.43 -25.24
CA LEU A 9 1.42 7.46 -23.85
C LEU A 9 0.80 6.33 -23.04
N ALA A 10 -0.51 6.09 -23.16
CA ALA A 10 -1.20 5.02 -22.45
C ALA A 10 -0.63 3.63 -22.83
N VAL A 11 -0.42 3.37 -24.12
CA VAL A 11 0.20 2.13 -24.61
C VAL A 11 1.62 1.98 -24.08
N GLY A 12 2.41 3.06 -24.10
CA GLY A 12 3.77 3.06 -23.56
C GLY A 12 3.80 2.70 -22.07
N VAL A 13 2.95 3.35 -21.26
CA VAL A 13 2.83 3.09 -19.82
C VAL A 13 2.40 1.64 -19.55
N LEU A 14 1.37 1.14 -20.24
CA LEU A 14 0.91 -0.24 -20.08
C LEU A 14 2.00 -1.26 -20.46
N THR A 15 2.75 -1.00 -21.53
CA THR A 15 3.86 -1.88 -21.95
C THR A 15 4.99 -1.89 -20.93
N LEU A 16 5.30 -0.74 -20.33
CA LEU A 16 6.29 -0.63 -19.24
C LEU A 16 5.83 -1.36 -17.99
N LEU A 17 4.57 -1.18 -17.58
CA LEU A 17 4.00 -1.85 -16.42
C LEU A 17 3.94 -3.37 -16.62
N GLY A 18 3.57 -3.84 -17.83
CA GLY A 18 3.54 -5.28 -18.15
C GLY A 18 4.91 -5.96 -18.17
N LYS A 19 5.99 -5.18 -18.32
CA LYS A 19 7.38 -5.67 -18.24
C LYS A 19 8.01 -5.48 -16.86
N LEU A 20 7.31 -4.86 -15.91
CA LEU A 20 7.84 -4.58 -14.58
C LEU A 20 8.05 -5.90 -13.82
N PRO A 21 9.28 -6.24 -13.42
CA PRO A 21 9.52 -7.46 -12.68
C PRO A 21 8.80 -7.43 -11.32
N LEU A 22 8.24 -8.56 -10.91
CA LEU A 22 7.50 -8.70 -9.65
C LEU A 22 8.32 -8.22 -8.42
N ARG A 23 9.64 -8.42 -8.44
CA ARG A 23 10.54 -7.93 -7.40
C ARG A 23 10.51 -6.41 -7.25
N TRP A 24 10.40 -5.67 -8.36
CA TRP A 24 10.30 -4.21 -8.34
C TRP A 24 8.93 -3.75 -7.84
N LEU A 25 7.86 -4.44 -8.23
CA LEU A 25 6.52 -4.17 -7.70
C LEU A 25 6.53 -4.27 -6.17
N HIS A 26 7.04 -5.38 -5.61
CA HIS A 26 7.14 -5.54 -4.15
C HIS A 26 8.02 -4.48 -3.47
N ARG A 27 9.11 -4.03 -4.12
CA ARG A 27 9.94 -2.94 -3.58
C ARG A 27 9.18 -1.61 -3.52
N ILE A 28 8.44 -1.27 -4.57
CA ILE A 28 7.60 -0.07 -4.61
C ILE A 28 6.52 -0.16 -3.53
N SER A 29 5.84 -1.31 -3.42
CA SER A 29 4.86 -1.54 -2.35
C SER A 29 5.46 -1.37 -0.96
N ASN A 30 6.66 -1.92 -0.69
CA ASN A 30 7.31 -1.77 0.61
C ASN A 30 7.66 -0.31 0.92
N ALA A 31 8.10 0.46 -0.07
CA ALA A 31 8.34 1.89 0.09
C ALA A 31 7.04 2.66 0.40
N LEU A 32 5.94 2.33 -0.30
CA LEU A 32 4.62 2.91 -0.04
C LEU A 32 4.08 2.55 1.35
N ILE A 33 4.27 1.31 1.80
CA ILE A 33 3.91 0.85 3.15
C ILE A 33 4.70 1.64 4.20
N PHE A 34 6.01 1.78 4.02
CA PHE A 34 6.85 2.56 4.92
C PHE A 34 6.34 4.01 5.03
N LEU A 35 5.97 4.60 3.89
CA LEU A 35 5.40 5.94 3.83
C LEU A 35 4.04 6.01 4.56
N LEU A 36 3.14 5.05 4.34
CA LEU A 36 1.86 4.96 5.07
C LEU A 36 2.02 4.73 6.58
N LEU A 37 3.12 4.14 7.03
CA LEU A 37 3.38 3.94 8.45
C LEU A 37 3.94 5.18 9.13
N ILE A 38 4.66 6.03 8.39
CA ILE A 38 5.28 7.25 8.92
C ILE A 38 4.33 8.43 8.84
N PHE A 39 3.66 8.62 7.70
CA PHE A 39 2.81 9.77 7.50
C PHE A 39 1.45 9.54 8.16
N PRO A 40 0.95 10.50 8.96
CA PRO A 40 -0.36 10.40 9.57
C PRO A 40 -1.42 10.36 8.47
N ASN A 41 -2.13 9.23 8.38
CA ASN A 41 -3.23 9.05 7.45
C ASN A 41 -4.42 8.37 8.13
N GLN A 42 -5.59 8.49 7.50
CA GLN A 42 -6.83 7.97 8.06
C GLN A 42 -6.80 6.44 8.19
N SER A 43 -6.25 5.72 7.20
CA SER A 43 -6.17 4.25 7.24
C SER A 43 -5.37 3.77 8.46
N HIS A 44 -4.19 4.33 8.70
CA HIS A 44 -3.38 4.02 9.89
C HIS A 44 -4.14 4.29 11.20
N ARG A 45 -4.81 5.45 11.29
CA ARG A 45 -5.60 5.82 12.48
C ARG A 45 -6.77 4.85 12.72
N GLN A 46 -7.54 4.53 11.68
CA GLN A 46 -8.68 3.62 11.81
C GLN A 46 -8.25 2.20 12.12
N THR A 47 -7.20 1.70 11.46
CA THR A 47 -6.64 0.38 11.75
C THR A 47 -6.19 0.27 13.21
N LYS A 48 -5.51 1.29 13.74
CA LYS A 48 -5.13 1.33 15.16
C LYS A 48 -6.35 1.29 16.08
N ILE A 49 -7.33 2.16 15.88
CA ILE A 49 -8.56 2.21 16.69
C ILE A 49 -9.31 0.87 16.65
N ASN A 50 -9.44 0.28 15.46
CA ASN A 50 -10.14 -0.99 15.30
C ASN A 50 -9.41 -2.11 16.03
N ILE A 51 -8.07 -2.19 15.93
CA ILE A 51 -7.29 -3.22 16.62
C ILE A 51 -7.34 -3.03 18.14
N GLU A 52 -7.30 -1.79 18.63
CA GLU A 52 -7.45 -1.51 20.06
C GLU A 52 -8.81 -1.96 20.62
N ARG A 53 -9.88 -1.80 19.83
CA ARG A 53 -11.24 -2.18 20.22
C ARG A 53 -11.55 -3.67 20.05
N CYS A 54 -11.11 -4.27 18.95
CA CYS A 54 -11.45 -5.65 18.60
C CYS A 54 -10.53 -6.67 19.27
N PHE A 55 -9.30 -6.28 19.63
CA PHE A 55 -8.32 -7.18 20.25
C PHE A 55 -7.75 -6.59 21.55
N PRO A 56 -8.60 -6.21 22.53
CA PRO A 56 -8.16 -5.56 23.76
C PRO A 56 -7.15 -6.41 24.56
N GLU A 57 -7.26 -7.73 24.50
CA GLU A 57 -6.42 -8.72 25.18
C GLU A 57 -4.98 -8.80 24.64
N LEU A 58 -4.73 -8.32 23.42
CA LEU A 58 -3.39 -8.31 22.86
C LEU A 58 -2.49 -7.30 23.57
N ASN A 59 -1.26 -7.71 23.83
CA ASN A 59 -0.23 -6.80 24.32
C ASN A 59 0.08 -5.70 23.27
N PRO A 60 0.73 -4.59 23.67
CA PRO A 60 1.01 -3.48 22.76
C PRO A 60 1.87 -3.86 21.55
N THR A 61 2.80 -4.79 21.70
CA THR A 61 3.69 -5.21 20.60
C THR A 61 2.95 -6.03 19.56
N HIS A 62 2.06 -6.94 19.96
CA HIS A 62 1.18 -7.69 19.07
C HIS A 62 0.20 -6.75 18.34
N LYS A 63 -0.39 -5.77 19.04
CA LYS A 63 -1.24 -4.76 18.41
C LYS A 63 -0.49 -3.96 17.34
N ALA A 64 0.73 -3.49 17.64
CA ALA A 64 1.55 -2.75 16.69
C ALA A 64 1.95 -3.59 15.46
N ASN A 65 2.29 -4.87 15.68
CA ASN A 65 2.58 -5.80 14.59
C ASN A 65 1.34 -6.05 13.72
N LEU A 66 0.18 -6.23 14.33
CA LEU A 66 -1.07 -6.42 13.61
C LEU A 66 -1.45 -5.19 12.78
N VAL A 67 -1.28 -3.97 13.33
CA VAL A 67 -1.47 -2.71 12.57
C VAL A 67 -0.60 -2.68 11.32
N ARG A 68 0.70 -2.99 11.47
CA ARG A 68 1.64 -3.03 10.33
C ARG A 68 1.24 -4.08 9.29
N GLN A 69 0.86 -5.27 9.73
CA GLN A 69 0.43 -6.35 8.83
C GLN A 69 -0.85 -5.98 8.09
N SER A 70 -1.87 -5.46 8.78
CA SER A 70 -3.12 -5.02 8.14
C SER A 70 -2.87 -3.97 7.06
N LEU A 71 -2.11 -2.92 7.36
CA LEU A 71 -1.80 -1.86 6.38
C LEU A 71 -1.00 -2.38 5.18
N ARG A 72 -0.07 -3.30 5.41
CA ARG A 72 0.68 -3.97 4.34
C ARG A 72 -0.25 -4.75 3.39
N HIS A 73 -1.18 -5.52 3.96
CA HIS A 73 -2.12 -6.30 3.16
C HIS A 73 -3.09 -5.42 2.38
N THR A 74 -3.56 -4.31 2.98
CA THR A 74 -4.38 -3.32 2.26
C THR A 74 -3.63 -2.75 1.06
N LEU A 75 -2.34 -2.43 1.20
CA LEU A 75 -1.57 -1.88 0.07
C LEU A 75 -1.29 -2.92 -1.02
N TYR A 76 -1.03 -4.18 -0.65
CA TYR A 76 -0.88 -5.24 -1.66
C TYR A 76 -2.18 -5.56 -2.38
N ALA A 77 -3.34 -5.41 -1.74
CA ALA A 77 -4.64 -5.62 -2.39
C ALA A 77 -5.03 -4.47 -3.34
N ALA A 78 -4.46 -3.28 -3.15
CA ALA A 78 -4.73 -2.09 -3.96
C ALA A 78 -3.84 -1.99 -5.23
N LEU A 79 -2.81 -2.84 -5.35
CA LEU A 79 -1.84 -2.88 -6.45
C LEU A 79 -2.03 -4.16 -7.27
#